data_AF-A0A6G9QQ89-F1
#
_entry.id   AF-A0A6G9QQ89-F1
#
_cell.length_a   1.000
_cell.length_b   1.000
_cell.length_c   1.000
_cell.angle_alpha   90.00
_cell.angle_beta   90.00
_cell.angle_gamma   90.00
#
_symmetry.space_group_name_H-M   'P 1'
#
loop_
_entity.id
_entity.type
_entity.pdbx_description
1 polymer ?
#
loop_
_entity_poly.entity_id
_entity_poly.type
_entity_poly.pdbx_seq_one_letter_code
_entity_poly.pdbx_strand_id
1 'polypeptide(L)'
;MKKVFVLSLLLIGGCSSMIGYNFTAGSKESVAKKIVYNYDEFEREGWLETEMYRGSSAQPGTNYKYRAYYTKNSELSFIQIYAKTFNSDWCFINRISEFNGNVYNFHEISRDVSSSGSVSVVESFALDVTKSQLEQLAQNNTKFKAIGQKCDSTFEIDKNVSSAFLDAVNADNKNRR
;
A
#
# COMPACT_ATOMS: atom_id res chain seq x y z
N MET A 1 -0.60 -62.54 4.87
CA MET A 1 0.06 -61.73 3.81
C MET A 1 -1.05 -61.28 2.87
N LYS A 2 -1.30 -60.02 2.48
CA LYS A 2 -0.64 -58.72 2.59
C LYS A 2 -1.74 -57.68 2.92
N LYS A 3 -1.50 -56.75 3.85
CA LYS A 3 -2.39 -55.60 4.06
C LYS A 3 -2.01 -54.54 3.02
N VAL A 4 -2.94 -54.16 2.15
CA VAL A 4 -2.75 -53.05 1.20
C VAL A 4 -3.16 -51.77 1.92
N PHE A 5 -2.17 -50.95 2.25
CA PHE A 5 -2.35 -49.62 2.81
C PHE A 5 -2.51 -48.66 1.63
N VAL A 6 -3.73 -48.19 1.38
CA VAL A 6 -3.99 -47.15 0.38
C VAL A 6 -3.62 -45.82 1.03
N LEU A 7 -2.41 -45.35 0.71
CA LEU A 7 -1.89 -44.06 1.16
C LEU A 7 -2.61 -42.96 0.38
N SER A 8 -3.56 -42.29 1.02
CA SER A 8 -4.23 -41.10 0.50
C SER A 8 -3.19 -40.04 0.13
N LEU A 9 -3.06 -39.75 -1.17
CA LEU A 9 -2.38 -38.56 -1.66
C LEU A 9 -3.14 -37.32 -1.16
N LEU A 10 -2.60 -36.70 -0.11
CA LEU A 10 -3.00 -35.37 0.33
C LEU A 10 -2.59 -34.37 -0.75
N LEU A 11 -3.61 -33.86 -1.45
CA LEU A 11 -3.58 -32.68 -2.29
C LEU A 11 -3.00 -31.52 -1.50
N ILE A 12 -1.72 -31.22 -1.72
CA ILE A 12 -1.11 -29.95 -1.34
C ILE A 12 -1.64 -28.92 -2.33
N GLY A 13 -2.88 -28.50 -2.12
CA GLY A 13 -3.43 -27.30 -2.72
C GLY A 13 -2.62 -26.13 -2.17
N GLY A 14 -1.54 -25.79 -2.86
CA GLY A 14 -0.86 -24.53 -2.64
C GLY A 14 -1.89 -23.43 -2.84
N CYS A 15 -2.35 -22.83 -1.74
CA CYS A 15 -2.93 -21.50 -1.79
C CYS A 15 -1.80 -20.56 -2.19
N SER A 16 -1.47 -20.53 -3.48
CA SER A 16 -0.89 -19.35 -4.10
C SER A 16 -1.92 -18.25 -3.88
N SER A 17 -1.71 -17.44 -2.84
CA SER A 17 -2.39 -16.18 -2.65
C SER A 17 -2.06 -15.34 -3.88
N MET A 18 -2.89 -15.44 -4.92
CA MET A 18 -2.92 -14.43 -5.96
C MET A 18 -3.08 -13.12 -5.21
N ILE A 19 -2.08 -12.25 -5.30
CA ILE A 19 -2.18 -10.86 -4.86
C ILE A 19 -3.21 -10.22 -5.80
N GLY A 20 -4.49 -10.45 -5.51
CA GLY A 20 -5.60 -9.84 -6.19
C GLY A 20 -5.60 -8.39 -5.79
N TYR A 21 -5.11 -7.51 -6.67
CA TYR A 21 -5.31 -6.08 -6.49
C TYR A 21 -6.81 -5.82 -6.35
N ASN A 22 -7.26 -5.26 -5.23
CA ASN A 22 -8.64 -4.81 -5.11
C ASN A 22 -8.76 -3.54 -5.96
N PHE A 23 -9.38 -3.70 -7.14
CA PHE A 23 -9.38 -2.69 -8.19
C PHE A 23 -10.16 -1.41 -7.84
N THR A 24 -11.02 -1.47 -6.82
CA THR A 24 -11.74 -0.33 -6.27
C THR A 24 -11.88 -0.49 -4.76
N ALA A 25 -11.75 0.60 -4.01
CA ALA A 25 -12.08 0.61 -2.60
C ALA A 25 -13.59 0.36 -2.43
N GLY A 26 -13.96 -0.57 -1.57
CA GLY A 26 -15.35 -0.78 -1.16
C GLY A 26 -15.79 0.25 -0.12
N SER A 27 -16.73 -0.14 0.74
CA SER A 27 -17.04 0.67 1.92
C SER A 27 -15.87 0.69 2.91
N LYS A 28 -15.87 1.67 3.83
CA LYS A 28 -14.92 1.74 4.95
C LYS A 28 -14.84 0.43 5.73
N GLU A 29 -15.98 -0.21 6.01
CA GLU A 29 -16.07 -1.46 6.76
C GLU A 29 -15.46 -2.64 5.98
N SER A 30 -15.62 -2.64 4.65
CA SER A 30 -15.01 -3.64 3.78
C SER A 30 -13.48 -3.51 3.76
N VAL A 31 -12.97 -2.27 3.72
CA VAL A 31 -11.53 -2.00 3.83
C VAL A 31 -11.00 -2.41 5.21
N ALA A 32 -11.68 -2.02 6.29
CA ALA A 32 -11.26 -2.29 7.66
C ALA A 32 -11.02 -3.79 7.94
N LYS A 33 -11.87 -4.67 7.38
CA LYS A 33 -11.74 -6.13 7.51
C LYS A 33 -10.47 -6.71 6.88
N LYS A 34 -9.81 -5.95 6.01
CA LYS A 34 -8.62 -6.37 5.27
C LYS A 34 -7.34 -5.66 5.73
N ILE A 35 -7.43 -4.84 6.78
CA ILE A 35 -6.26 -4.26 7.42
C ILE A 35 -5.60 -5.36 8.26
N VAL A 36 -4.30 -5.55 8.06
CA VAL A 36 -3.54 -6.61 8.73
C VAL A 36 -2.45 -5.98 9.59
N TYR A 37 -2.28 -6.52 10.80
CA TYR A 37 -1.14 -6.25 11.65
C TYR A 37 -0.20 -7.45 11.63
N ASN A 38 1.03 -7.24 11.17
CA ASN A 38 2.09 -8.24 11.15
C ASN A 38 3.14 -7.86 12.20
N TYR A 39 3.39 -8.74 13.16
CA TYR A 39 4.43 -8.57 14.16
C TYR A 39 5.61 -9.48 13.84
N ASP A 40 6.81 -8.91 13.79
CA ASP A 40 8.07 -9.64 13.67
C ASP A 40 8.61 -9.94 15.07
N GLU A 41 8.62 -11.20 15.49
CA GLU A 41 9.09 -11.60 16.81
C GLU A 41 10.61 -11.48 16.98
N PHE A 42 11.38 -11.57 15.89
CA PHE A 42 12.84 -11.46 15.92
C PHE A 42 13.27 -10.02 16.08
N GLU A 43 12.70 -9.13 15.26
CA GLU A 43 13.00 -7.71 15.35
C GLU A 43 12.22 -7.01 16.47
N ARG A 44 11.13 -7.64 16.94
CA ARG A 44 10.15 -7.13 17.90
C ARG A 44 9.36 -5.93 17.38
N GLU A 45 9.12 -5.88 16.08
CA GLU A 45 8.55 -4.71 15.40
C GLU A 45 7.22 -5.05 14.73
N GLY A 46 6.41 -4.03 14.45
CA GLY A 46 5.06 -4.21 13.93
C GLY A 46 4.79 -3.41 12.66
N TRP A 47 4.02 -4.00 11.75
CA TRP A 47 3.52 -3.34 10.56
C TRP A 47 2.00 -3.47 10.48
N LEU A 48 1.31 -2.33 10.50
CA LEU A 48 -0.13 -2.24 10.20
C LEU A 48 -0.30 -1.80 8.76
N GLU A 49 -0.95 -2.61 7.92
CA GLU A 49 -1.04 -2.36 6.49
C GLU A 49 -2.45 -2.56 5.95
N THR A 50 -2.80 -1.75 4.94
CA THR A 50 -3.94 -2.05 4.08
C THR A 50 -3.51 -2.95 2.91
N GLU A 51 -4.48 -3.53 2.21
CA GLU A 51 -4.24 -4.04 0.87
C GLU A 51 -3.83 -2.94 -0.11
N MET A 52 -3.36 -3.35 -1.29
CA MET A 52 -3.07 -2.44 -2.40
C MET A 52 -4.35 -2.09 -3.17
N TYR A 53 -4.65 -0.79 -3.25
CA TYR A 53 -5.76 -0.21 -4.01
C TYR A 53 -5.27 0.48 -5.27
N ARG A 54 -6.14 0.58 -6.27
CA ARG A 54 -5.87 1.35 -7.49
C ARG A 54 -6.15 2.83 -7.25
N GLY A 55 -5.16 3.68 -7.45
CA GLY A 55 -5.31 5.15 -7.42
C GLY A 55 -5.48 5.78 -8.80
N SER A 56 -4.99 5.14 -9.87
CA SER A 56 -5.22 5.57 -11.25
C SER A 56 -5.11 4.41 -12.23
N SER A 57 -5.95 4.43 -13.27
CA SER A 57 -5.84 3.55 -14.44
C SER A 57 -5.15 4.23 -15.63
N ALA A 58 -4.93 5.55 -15.60
CA ALA A 58 -4.22 6.28 -16.64
C ALA A 58 -2.71 6.01 -16.52
N GLN A 59 -1.98 5.95 -17.63
CA GLN A 59 -0.52 5.79 -17.59
C GLN A 59 0.18 7.13 -17.31
N PRO A 60 1.18 7.19 -16.41
CA PRO A 60 1.61 6.14 -15.47
C PRO A 60 0.54 5.73 -14.45
N GLY A 61 0.21 4.44 -14.41
CA GLY A 61 -0.78 3.89 -13.49
C GLY A 61 -0.21 3.85 -12.09
N THR A 62 -1.01 4.18 -11.07
CA THR A 62 -0.55 4.21 -9.68
C THR A 62 -1.47 3.37 -8.81
N ASN A 63 -0.89 2.41 -8.09
CA ASN A 63 -1.53 1.69 -7.00
C ASN A 63 -0.93 2.14 -5.67
N TYR A 64 -1.67 2.06 -4.59
CA TYR A 64 -1.20 2.49 -3.26
C TYR A 64 -1.74 1.61 -2.13
N LYS A 65 -1.04 1.62 -1.00
CA LYS A 65 -1.51 1.12 0.28
C LYS A 65 -1.07 2.05 1.39
N TYR A 66 -1.76 2.00 2.54
CA TYR A 66 -1.22 2.57 3.76
C TYR A 66 -0.37 1.54 4.50
N ARG A 67 0.67 2.02 5.16
CA ARG A 67 1.45 1.25 6.13
C ARG A 67 1.83 2.12 7.32
N ALA A 68 1.81 1.55 8.51
CA ALA A 68 2.31 2.16 9.72
C ALA A 68 3.29 1.21 10.39
N TYR A 69 4.41 1.77 10.84
CA TYR A 69 5.49 1.02 11.45
C TYR A 69 5.54 1.29 12.95
N TYR A 70 5.71 0.22 13.72
CA TYR A 70 5.76 0.21 15.17
C TYR A 70 7.09 -0.34 15.64
N THR A 71 7.72 0.40 16.55
CA THR A 71 9.04 0.06 17.09
C THR A 71 8.97 -1.10 18.09
N LYS A 72 10.13 -1.51 18.60
CA LYS A 72 10.30 -2.53 19.65
C LYS A 72 9.52 -2.27 20.93
N ASN A 73 9.16 -1.01 21.18
CA ASN A 73 8.37 -0.57 22.33
C ASN A 73 6.88 -0.45 22.00
N SER A 74 6.46 -1.00 20.85
CA SER A 74 5.08 -0.91 20.36
C SER A 74 4.62 0.52 20.08
N GLU A 75 5.55 1.47 19.95
CA GLU A 75 5.28 2.88 19.65
C GLU A 75 5.17 3.10 18.15
N LEU A 76 4.17 3.85 17.72
CA LEU A 76 4.02 4.27 16.33
C LEU A 76 5.19 5.17 15.93
N SER A 77 6.01 4.72 14.98
CA SER A 77 7.15 5.47 14.46
C SER A 77 6.74 6.38 13.29
N PHE A 78 6.08 5.82 12.28
CA PHE A 78 5.61 6.59 11.13
C PHE A 78 4.38 5.97 10.48
N ILE A 79 3.68 6.78 9.68
CA ILE A 79 2.63 6.37 8.77
C ILE A 79 3.05 6.79 7.37
N GLN A 80 2.86 5.91 6.39
CA GLN A 80 3.17 6.19 4.99
C GLN A 80 2.05 5.75 4.06
N ILE A 81 1.85 6.51 2.99
CA ILE A 81 1.27 5.98 1.75
C ILE A 81 2.42 5.39 0.95
N TYR A 82 2.40 4.08 0.76
CA TYR A 82 3.31 3.39 -0.16
C TYR A 82 2.61 3.26 -1.51
N ALA A 83 3.25 3.74 -2.57
CA ALA A 83 2.71 3.71 -3.91
C ALA A 83 3.63 2.93 -4.86
N LYS A 84 3.01 2.28 -5.84
CA LYS A 84 3.68 1.57 -6.93
C LYS A 84 3.14 2.10 -8.25
N THR A 85 4.03 2.62 -9.08
CA THR A 85 3.70 3.13 -10.41
C THR A 85 4.14 2.16 -11.48
N PHE A 86 3.41 2.19 -12.59
CA PHE A 86 3.66 1.36 -13.76
C PHE A 86 3.65 2.26 -15.00
N ASN A 87 4.76 2.27 -15.73
CA ASN A 87 4.89 3.02 -16.95
C ASN A 87 5.47 2.17 -18.10
N SER A 88 5.10 2.51 -19.33
CA SER A 88 5.61 1.91 -20.56
C SER A 88 6.73 2.73 -21.22
N ASP A 89 7.24 3.73 -20.53
CA ASP A 89 8.31 4.62 -20.98
C ASP A 89 9.22 5.03 -19.81
N TRP A 90 10.36 5.63 -20.13
CA TRP A 90 11.34 6.19 -19.21
C TRP A 90 10.75 7.37 -18.42
N CYS A 91 10.00 7.06 -17.37
CA CYS A 91 9.54 8.04 -16.40
C CYS A 91 9.84 7.60 -14.99
N PHE A 92 10.48 8.52 -14.27
CA PHE A 92 10.80 8.39 -12.86
C PHE A 92 10.16 9.56 -12.13
N ILE A 93 9.36 9.25 -11.12
CA ILE A 93 8.71 10.23 -10.27
C ILE A 93 9.75 10.81 -9.33
N ASN A 94 9.81 12.13 -9.25
CA ASN A 94 10.76 12.85 -8.41
C ASN A 94 10.09 13.63 -7.27
N ARG A 95 8.80 13.93 -7.39
CA ARG A 95 8.02 14.61 -6.35
C ARG A 95 6.53 14.34 -6.51
N ILE A 96 5.80 14.51 -5.41
CA ILE A 96 4.35 14.47 -5.39
C ILE A 96 3.81 15.82 -4.91
N SER A 97 2.72 16.28 -5.53
CA SER A 97 1.94 17.44 -5.07
C SER A 97 0.50 17.02 -4.80
N GLU A 98 -0.04 17.38 -3.64
CA GLU A 98 -1.49 17.28 -3.41
C GLU A 98 -2.20 18.44 -4.10
N PHE A 99 -3.43 18.21 -4.59
CA PHE A 99 -4.25 19.25 -5.21
C PHE A 99 -4.52 20.47 -4.29
N ASN A 100 -4.68 20.25 -2.97
CA ASN A 100 -4.93 21.32 -2.01
C ASN A 100 -3.66 21.98 -1.45
N GLY A 101 -2.47 21.63 -1.98
CA GLY A 101 -1.21 22.29 -1.63
C GLY A 101 -0.52 21.76 -0.37
N ASN A 102 -1.06 20.73 0.29
CA ASN A 102 -0.33 20.02 1.34
C ASN A 102 0.95 19.40 0.80
N VAL A 103 2.02 19.48 1.61
CA VAL A 103 3.34 18.93 1.29
C VAL A 103 3.53 17.60 2.02
N TYR A 104 4.02 16.60 1.30
CA TYR A 104 4.35 15.28 1.81
C TYR A 104 5.84 15.03 1.56
N ASN A 105 6.53 14.45 2.55
CA ASN A 105 7.91 14.04 2.34
C ASN A 105 7.93 12.83 1.41
N PHE A 106 8.56 12.98 0.25
CA PHE A 106 8.68 11.94 -0.77
C PHE A 106 9.94 11.12 -0.54
N HIS A 107 9.77 9.80 -0.54
CA HIS A 107 10.85 8.82 -0.45
C HIS A 107 10.84 7.93 -1.67
N GLU A 108 11.94 7.93 -2.42
CA GLU A 108 12.19 6.89 -3.41
C GLU A 108 12.51 5.58 -2.68
N ILE A 109 11.82 4.48 -3.04
CA ILE A 109 12.04 3.17 -2.40
C ILE A 109 12.79 2.23 -3.34
N SER A 110 12.27 2.02 -4.55
CA SER A 110 12.91 1.13 -5.52
C SER A 110 12.48 1.44 -6.94
N ARG A 111 13.33 1.10 -7.89
CA ARG A 111 13.07 1.17 -9.33
C ARG A 111 13.46 -0.13 -9.99
N ASP A 112 12.58 -0.64 -10.84
CA ASP A 112 12.85 -1.77 -11.70
C ASP A 112 12.55 -1.35 -13.16
N VAL A 113 13.49 -1.65 -14.05
CA VAL A 113 13.41 -1.30 -15.46
C VAL A 113 13.67 -2.57 -16.26
N SER A 114 12.70 -2.94 -17.08
CA SER A 114 12.83 -4.05 -18.02
C SER A 114 12.68 -3.54 -19.45
N SER A 115 13.49 -4.09 -20.36
CA SER A 115 13.44 -3.74 -21.79
C SER A 115 13.51 -5.01 -22.64
N SER A 116 12.36 -5.55 -23.01
CA SER A 116 12.25 -6.67 -23.96
C SER A 116 11.24 -6.31 -25.05
N GLY A 117 11.69 -5.56 -26.05
CA GLY A 117 10.85 -5.04 -27.15
C GLY A 117 10.16 -3.71 -26.86
N SER A 118 9.77 -3.47 -25.61
CA SER A 118 9.35 -2.16 -25.09
C SER A 118 9.91 -1.94 -23.69
N VAL A 119 10.02 -0.68 -23.27
CA VAL A 119 10.45 -0.31 -21.92
C VAL A 119 9.28 -0.49 -20.97
N SER A 120 9.51 -1.10 -19.82
CA SER A 120 8.58 -1.09 -18.70
C SER A 120 9.32 -0.65 -17.45
N VAL A 121 8.81 0.42 -16.84
CA VAL A 121 9.32 0.96 -15.58
C VAL A 121 8.29 0.70 -14.49
N VAL A 122 8.77 0.09 -13.41
CA VAL A 122 8.01 -0.11 -12.18
C VAL A 122 8.76 0.61 -11.06
N GLU A 123 8.13 1.62 -10.48
CA GLU A 123 8.74 2.41 -9.40
C GLU A 123 7.87 2.36 -8.16
N SER A 124 8.52 2.18 -7.01
CA SER A 124 7.89 2.28 -5.71
C SER A 124 8.41 3.51 -4.97
N PHE A 125 7.49 4.28 -4.39
CA PHE A 125 7.80 5.42 -3.54
C PHE A 125 6.92 5.41 -2.30
N ALA A 126 7.31 6.20 -1.28
CA ALA A 126 6.50 6.42 -0.11
C ALA A 126 6.33 7.91 0.18
N LEU A 127 5.18 8.25 0.76
CA LEU A 127 4.88 9.59 1.27
C LEU A 127 4.68 9.49 2.77
N ASP A 128 5.44 10.26 3.55
CA ASP A 128 5.17 10.37 4.98
C ASP A 128 3.84 11.09 5.20
N VAL A 129 3.01 10.52 6.06
CA VAL A 129 1.69 11.05 6.39
C VAL A 129 1.65 11.32 7.89
N THR A 130 1.50 12.59 8.25
CA THR A 130 1.19 12.95 9.64
C THR A 130 -0.23 12.51 10.00
N LYS A 131 -0.51 12.34 11.30
CA LYS A 131 -1.87 12.01 11.74
C LYS A 131 -2.91 13.02 11.25
N SER A 132 -2.59 14.32 11.27
CA SER A 132 -3.49 15.37 10.76
C SER A 132 -3.74 15.24 9.25
N GLN A 133 -2.73 14.90 8.46
CA GLN A 133 -2.93 14.63 7.03
C GLN A 133 -3.80 13.39 6.81
N LEU A 134 -3.60 12.32 7.60
CA LEU A 134 -4.45 11.13 7.52
C LEU A 134 -5.91 11.46 7.86
N GLU A 135 -6.15 12.32 8.87
CA GLU A 135 -7.49 12.82 9.21
C GLU A 135 -8.13 13.60 8.06
N GLN A 136 -7.36 14.43 7.35
CA GLN A 136 -7.85 15.14 6.16
C GLN A 136 -8.18 14.17 5.01
N LEU A 137 -7.28 13.22 4.73
CA LEU A 137 -7.47 12.18 3.71
C LEU A 137 -8.65 11.26 4.03
N ALA A 138 -9.05 11.14 5.29
CA ALA A 138 -10.23 10.37 5.71
C ALA A 138 -11.56 11.09 5.43
N GLN A 139 -11.54 12.40 5.15
CA GLN A 139 -12.75 13.18 4.91
C GLN A 139 -13.15 13.19 3.43
N ASN A 140 -12.18 13.23 2.52
CA ASN A 140 -12.42 13.43 1.09
C ASN A 140 -11.51 12.55 0.25
N ASN A 141 -11.98 12.18 -0.93
CA ASN A 141 -11.09 11.61 -1.93
C ASN A 141 -10.12 12.68 -2.37
N THR A 142 -8.83 12.37 -2.31
CA THR A 142 -7.78 13.37 -2.50
C THR A 142 -6.93 13.03 -3.71
N LYS A 143 -6.81 14.00 -4.61
CA LYS A 143 -6.00 13.88 -5.82
C LYS A 143 -4.58 14.32 -5.58
N PHE A 144 -3.66 13.51 -6.07
CA PHE A 144 -2.24 13.76 -6.09
C PHE A 144 -1.77 13.83 -7.54
N LYS A 145 -0.81 14.72 -7.77
CA LYS A 145 -0.04 14.77 -9.00
C LYS A 145 1.35 14.20 -8.73
N ALA A 146 1.65 13.07 -9.35
CA ALA A 146 3.00 12.56 -9.44
C ALA A 146 3.72 13.28 -10.57
N ILE A 147 4.84 13.90 -10.25
CA ILE A 147 5.61 14.70 -11.18
C ILE A 147 6.92 13.98 -11.39
N GLY A 148 7.22 13.67 -12.65
CA GLY A 148 8.43 13.02 -13.07
C GLY A 148 9.24 13.89 -14.02
N GLN A 149 10.41 13.40 -14.41
CA GLN A 149 11.29 14.16 -15.31
C GLN A 149 10.77 14.25 -16.75
N LYS A 150 10.00 13.25 -17.19
CA LYS A 150 9.47 13.15 -18.57
C LYS A 150 7.97 12.89 -18.64
N CYS A 151 7.32 12.68 -17.50
CA CYS A 151 5.90 12.44 -17.45
C CYS A 151 5.33 12.96 -16.13
N ASP A 152 4.05 13.28 -16.18
CA ASP A 152 3.25 13.53 -14.99
C ASP A 152 2.10 12.52 -14.97
N SER A 153 1.66 12.15 -13.78
CA SER A 153 0.43 11.37 -13.62
C SER A 153 -0.41 11.95 -12.49
N THR A 154 -1.70 11.67 -12.52
CA THR A 154 -2.59 11.96 -11.40
C THR A 154 -3.16 10.66 -10.87
N PHE A 155 -3.25 10.56 -9.56
CA PHE A 155 -3.89 9.44 -8.87
C PHE A 155 -4.70 9.96 -7.69
N GLU A 156 -5.67 9.16 -7.25
CA GLU A 156 -6.57 9.51 -6.17
C GLU A 156 -6.40 8.53 -5.01
N ILE A 157 -6.38 9.08 -3.80
CA ILE A 157 -6.48 8.32 -2.55
C ILE A 157 -7.94 8.35 -2.11
N ASP A 158 -8.50 7.17 -1.86
CA ASP A 158 -9.90 6.98 -1.53
C ASP A 158 -10.12 7.22 -0.03
N LYS A 159 -11.15 8.03 0.30
CA LYS A 159 -11.45 8.39 1.68
C LYS A 159 -11.84 7.20 2.55
N ASN A 160 -12.46 6.17 2.00
CA ASN A 160 -12.87 4.98 2.76
C ASN A 160 -11.65 4.20 3.22
N VAL A 161 -10.59 4.16 2.39
CA VAL A 161 -9.32 3.53 2.75
C VAL A 161 -8.63 4.33 3.85
N SER A 162 -8.51 5.64 3.66
CA SER A 162 -7.91 6.55 4.66
C SER A 162 -8.65 6.51 5.99
N SER A 163 -9.99 6.52 5.95
CA SER A 163 -10.83 6.48 7.16
C SER A 163 -10.75 5.16 7.89
N ALA A 164 -10.75 4.03 7.18
CA ALA A 164 -10.56 2.71 7.79
C ALA A 164 -9.17 2.58 8.43
N PHE A 165 -8.14 3.08 7.77
CA PHE A 165 -6.78 3.03 8.29
C PHE A 165 -6.58 3.95 9.50
N LEU A 166 -7.17 5.15 9.49
CA LEU A 166 -7.18 6.05 10.63
C LEU A 166 -7.81 5.40 11.88
N ASP A 167 -8.95 4.73 11.71
CA ASP A 167 -9.60 4.01 12.80
C ASP A 167 -8.70 2.90 13.35
N ALA A 168 -8.03 2.15 12.47
CA ALA A 168 -7.12 1.08 12.87
C ALA A 168 -5.91 1.61 13.66
N VAL A 169 -5.27 2.69 13.19
CA VAL A 169 -4.18 3.38 13.90
C VAL A 169 -4.64 3.89 15.27
N ASN A 170 -5.86 4.44 15.37
CA ASN A 170 -6.40 4.95 16.63
C ASN A 170 -6.77 3.84 17.62
N ALA A 171 -7.34 2.73 17.13
CA ALA A 171 -7.72 1.59 17.96
C ALA A 171 -6.48 0.87 18.54
N ASP A 172 -5.44 0.69 17.73
CA ASP A 172 -4.19 0.07 18.18
C ASP A 172 -3.50 0.92 19.26
N ASN A 173 -3.46 2.25 19.10
CA ASN A 173 -2.96 3.16 20.13
C ASN A 173 -3.74 3.10 21.45
N LYS A 174 -5.03 2.74 21.41
CA LYS A 174 -5.89 2.63 22.61
C LYS A 174 -5.69 1.31 23.35
N ASN A 175 -5.44 0.21 22.63
CA ASN A 175 -5.24 -1.10 23.23
C ASN A 175 -3.85 -1.28 23.88
N ARG A 176 -2.92 -0.34 23.65
CA ARG A 176 -1.53 -0.36 24.13
C ARG A 176 -1.22 0.67 25.23
N ARG A 177 -2.22 1.48 25.64
CA ARG A 177 -2.16 2.37 26.80
C ARG A 177 -2.86 1.72 27.99
#